data_AF-A0A7S2CJN1-F1
#
_entry.id   AF-A0A7S2CJN1-F1
#
_cell.length_a   1.000
_cell.length_b   1.000
_cell.length_c   1.000
_cell.angle_alpha   90.00
_cell.angle_beta   90.00
_cell.angle_gamma   90.00
#
_symmetry.space_group_name_H-M   'P 1'
#
loop_
_entity.id
_entity.type
_entity.pdbx_description
1 polymer ?
#
loop_
_entity_poly.entity_id
_entity_poly.type
_entity_poly.pdbx_seq_one_letter_code
_entity_poly.pdbx_strand_id
1 'polypeptide(L)'
;EEVPAPVPAFEFGPDAKETVVNSSWTKYVEAIESGYVVGYANSSQRAYKLTLDFSQSTNMAIVEYYGGDAVGALGISKVVQPGERLLVKICAADPSQAYGYKMSMEGESA
;
A
#
# COMPACT_ATOMS: atom_id res chain seq x y z
N GLU A 1 22.04 6.34 18.47
CA GLU A 1 20.61 6.42 18.82
C GLU A 1 19.85 5.78 17.67
N GLU A 2 19.41 4.54 17.82
CA GLU A 2 18.51 3.93 16.82
C GLU A 2 17.16 4.62 16.99
N VAL A 3 16.82 5.51 16.05
CA VAL A 3 15.47 6.06 15.98
C VAL A 3 14.55 4.87 15.73
N PRO A 4 13.59 4.57 16.63
CA PRO A 4 12.68 3.47 16.40
C PRO A 4 11.99 3.70 15.06
N ALA A 5 12.05 2.69 14.19
CA ALA A 5 11.35 2.74 12.91
C ALA A 5 9.89 3.15 13.18
N PRO A 6 9.32 4.07 12.39
CA PRO A 6 7.95 4.51 12.62
C PRO A 6 7.04 3.26 12.69
N VAL A 7 6.15 3.25 13.68
CA VAL A 7 5.19 2.17 13.86
C VAL A 7 4.07 2.41 12.85
N PRO A 8 3.63 1.38 12.09
CA PRO A 8 2.49 1.52 11.19
C PRO A 8 1.27 2.09 11.93
N ALA A 9 0.63 3.11 11.35
CA ALA A 9 -0.61 3.67 11.91
C ALA A 9 -1.73 2.61 11.99
N PHE A 10 -1.64 1.60 11.13
CA PHE A 10 -2.44 0.39 11.14
C PHE A 10 -1.62 -0.75 10.53
N GLU A 11 -1.92 -1.99 10.89
CA GLU A 11 -1.30 -3.19 10.32
C GLU A 11 -2.35 -4.06 9.65
N PHE A 12 -1.89 -5.03 8.86
CA PHE A 12 -2.73 -6.10 8.37
C PHE A 12 -3.23 -6.94 9.53
N GLY A 13 -4.54 -7.16 9.58
CA GLY A 13 -5.14 -8.15 10.46
C GLY A 13 -4.87 -9.58 10.00
N PRO A 14 -5.34 -10.57 10.79
CA PRO A 14 -5.08 -11.99 10.54
C PRO A 14 -5.72 -12.50 9.24
N ASP A 15 -6.70 -11.79 8.69
CA ASP A 15 -7.43 -12.15 7.47
C ASP A 15 -6.79 -11.59 6.19
N ALA A 16 -5.66 -10.89 6.30
CA ALA A 16 -4.96 -10.34 5.15
C ALA A 16 -4.44 -11.44 4.23
N LYS A 17 -4.83 -11.36 2.96
CA LYS A 17 -4.37 -12.25 1.90
C LYS A 17 -3.02 -11.79 1.38
N GLU A 18 -2.02 -12.62 1.61
CA GLU A 18 -0.68 -12.46 1.07
C GLU A 18 -0.62 -12.98 -0.37
N THR A 19 0.06 -12.25 -1.25
CA THR A 19 0.29 -12.65 -2.63
C THR A 19 1.70 -12.24 -3.02
N VAL A 20 2.57 -13.23 -3.25
CA VAL A 20 3.92 -12.98 -3.74
C VAL A 20 3.83 -12.50 -5.18
N VAL A 21 4.21 -11.25 -5.43
CA VAL A 21 4.19 -10.65 -6.77
C VAL A 21 5.43 -11.09 -7.54
N ASN A 22 6.58 -11.07 -6.88
CA ASN A 22 7.87 -11.56 -7.39
C ASN A 22 8.84 -11.79 -6.22
N SER A 23 10.10 -12.10 -6.52
CA SER A 23 11.15 -12.34 -5.50
C SER A 23 11.45 -11.16 -4.58
N SER A 24 11.00 -9.95 -4.92
CA SER A 24 11.28 -8.70 -4.22
C SER A 24 10.06 -8.11 -3.52
N TRP A 25 8.85 -8.55 -3.86
CA TRP A 25 7.62 -7.89 -3.41
C TRP A 25 6.51 -8.87 -3.05
N THR A 26 5.92 -8.62 -1.89
CA THR A 26 4.70 -9.28 -1.43
C THR A 26 3.59 -8.25 -1.33
N LYS A 27 2.48 -8.54 -2.01
CA LYS A 27 1.24 -7.79 -1.91
C LYS A 27 0.41 -8.35 -0.76
N TYR A 28 -0.28 -7.47 -0.05
CA TYR A 28 -1.18 -7.80 1.04
C TYR A 28 -2.51 -7.10 0.78
N VAL A 29 -3.59 -7.85 0.92
CA VAL A 29 -4.96 -7.32 0.79
C VAL A 29 -5.81 -7.86 1.90
N GLU A 30 -6.41 -6.97 2.68
CA GLU A 30 -7.39 -7.32 3.68
C GLU A 30 -8.72 -6.65 3.33
N ALA A 31 -9.80 -7.42 3.39
CA ALA A 31 -11.15 -6.86 3.34
C ALA A 31 -11.54 -6.43 4.76
N ILE A 32 -11.99 -5.19 4.90
CA ILE A 32 -12.49 -4.63 6.16
C ILE A 32 -13.95 -4.24 5.98
N GLU A 33 -14.67 -4.00 7.08
CA GLU A 33 -16.10 -3.69 7.04
C GLU A 33 -16.46 -2.56 6.05
N SER A 34 -15.62 -1.54 5.96
CA SER A 34 -15.85 -0.36 5.12
C SER A 34 -15.07 -0.35 3.81
N GLY A 35 -14.43 -1.45 3.39
CA GLY A 35 -13.62 -1.48 2.17
C GLY A 35 -12.42 -2.42 2.26
N TYR A 36 -11.22 -1.88 1.97
CA TYR A 36 -10.01 -2.69 1.86
C TYR A 36 -8.78 -1.99 2.42
N VAL A 37 -7.85 -2.78 2.95
CA VAL A 37 -6.48 -2.38 3.18
C VAL A 37 -5.61 -3.06 2.14
N VAL A 38 -4.90 -2.27 1.34
CA VAL A 38 -3.98 -2.74 0.31
C VAL A 38 -2.59 -2.27 0.68
N GLY A 39 -1.61 -3.15 0.61
CA GLY A 39 -0.23 -2.75 0.77
C GLY A 39 0.77 -3.71 0.17
N TYR A 40 2.02 -3.28 0.22
CA TYR A 40 3.14 -3.93 -0.42
C TYR A 40 4.34 -3.88 0.49
N ALA A 41 4.95 -5.04 0.72
CA ALA A 41 6.20 -5.16 1.44
C ALA A 41 7.36 -5.36 0.46
N ASN A 42 8.43 -4.61 0.69
CA ASN A 42 9.67 -4.72 -0.06
C ASN A 42 10.60 -5.73 0.64
N SER A 43 10.69 -6.93 0.08
CA SER A 43 11.58 -8.00 0.56
C SER A 43 12.97 -7.94 -0.08
N SER A 44 13.22 -6.97 -0.96
CA SER A 44 14.51 -6.82 -1.61
C SER A 44 15.53 -6.07 -0.74
N GLN A 45 16.78 -6.03 -1.20
CA GLN A 45 17.85 -5.23 -0.59
C GLN A 45 17.96 -3.81 -1.16
N ARG A 46 17.01 -3.35 -1.98
CA ARG A 46 17.02 -2.02 -2.59
C ARG A 46 15.78 -1.23 -2.20
N ALA A 47 15.91 0.09 -2.10
CA ALA A 47 14.76 0.97 -1.96
C ALA A 47 14.05 1.16 -3.32
N TYR A 48 12.74 1.33 -3.29
CA TYR A 48 11.97 1.69 -4.48
C TYR A 48 10.92 2.72 -4.13
N LYS A 49 10.71 3.68 -5.03
CA LYS A 49 9.54 4.55 -4.98
C LYS A 49 8.34 3.79 -5.53
N LEU A 50 7.42 3.43 -4.65
CA LEU A 50 6.17 2.76 -4.98
C LEU A 50 5.04 3.78 -4.98
N THR A 51 4.27 3.82 -6.07
CA THR A 51 3.05 4.61 -6.16
C THR A 51 1.85 3.71 -6.42
N LEU A 52 0.80 3.87 -5.61
CA LEU A 52 -0.49 3.23 -5.76
C LEU A 52 -1.50 4.30 -6.16
N ASP A 53 -2.12 4.16 -7.33
CA ASP A 53 -3.10 5.10 -7.86
C ASP A 53 -4.46 4.42 -8.02
N PHE A 54 -5.43 4.88 -7.25
CA PHE A 54 -6.79 4.35 -7.19
C PHE A 54 -7.77 5.10 -8.10
N SER A 55 -7.28 5.93 -9.03
CA SER A 55 -8.13 6.71 -9.94
C SER A 55 -8.99 5.85 -10.88
N GLN A 56 -8.67 4.56 -11.01
CA GLN A 56 -9.49 3.61 -11.77
C GLN A 56 -10.76 3.18 -11.05
N SER A 57 -10.88 3.41 -9.74
CA SER A 57 -12.06 3.07 -8.95
C SER A 57 -12.89 4.32 -8.69
N THR A 58 -14.11 4.35 -9.22
CA THR A 58 -15.02 5.52 -9.07
C THR A 58 -15.80 5.50 -7.77
N ASN A 59 -15.83 4.37 -7.06
CA ASN A 59 -16.58 4.15 -5.82
C ASN A 59 -15.67 4.13 -4.58
N MET A 60 -14.45 4.67 -4.68
CA MET A 60 -13.43 4.54 -3.64
C MET A 60 -12.82 5.86 -3.22
N ALA A 61 -12.44 5.92 -1.96
CA ALA A 61 -11.69 7.02 -1.38
C ALA A 61 -10.57 6.46 -0.50
N ILE A 62 -9.38 7.05 -0.61
CA ILE A 62 -8.32 6.79 0.36
C ILE A 62 -8.71 7.45 1.67
N VAL A 63 -8.70 6.69 2.75
CA VAL A 63 -9.02 7.19 4.10
C VAL A 63 -7.76 7.35 4.92
N GLU A 64 -6.81 6.44 4.77
CA GLU A 64 -5.62 6.39 5.59
C GLU A 64 -4.47 5.74 4.84
N TYR A 65 -3.24 6.14 5.14
CA TYR A 65 -2.06 5.55 4.53
C TYR A 65 -0.86 5.69 5.47
N TYR A 66 0.11 4.79 5.30
CA TYR A 66 1.28 4.72 6.17
C TYR A 66 2.58 5.04 5.44
N GLY A 67 3.25 6.10 5.90
CA GLY A 67 4.62 6.48 5.54
C GLY A 67 4.82 6.94 4.09
N GLY A 68 3.74 7.20 3.34
CA GLY A 68 3.80 7.78 2.01
C GLY A 68 3.21 9.19 1.96
N ASP A 69 3.28 9.81 0.79
CA ASP A 69 2.72 11.11 0.47
C ASP A 69 1.55 10.95 -0.50
N ALA A 70 0.53 11.78 -0.34
CA ALA A 70 -0.57 11.85 -1.28
C ALA A 70 -0.09 12.43 -2.63
N VAL A 71 -0.44 11.75 -3.72
CA VAL A 71 -0.19 12.15 -5.10
C VAL A 71 -1.54 12.32 -5.79
N GLY A 72 -1.96 13.57 -5.96
CA GLY A 72 -3.31 13.88 -6.43
C GLY A 72 -4.38 13.52 -5.41
N ALA A 73 -5.60 13.24 -5.88
CA ALA A 73 -6.74 12.96 -4.99
C ALA A 73 -6.84 11.49 -4.56
N LEU A 74 -6.28 10.57 -5.35
CA LEU A 74 -6.47 9.12 -5.18
C LEU A 74 -5.16 8.32 -5.32
N GLY A 75 -4.00 8.97 -5.18
CA GLY A 75 -2.69 8.32 -5.27
C GLY A 75 -1.90 8.43 -3.98
N ILE A 76 -1.14 7.40 -3.63
CA ILE A 76 -0.15 7.42 -2.54
C ILE A 76 1.20 6.98 -3.09
N SER A 77 2.26 7.73 -2.81
CA SER A 77 3.64 7.41 -3.18
C SER A 77 4.51 7.30 -1.94
N LYS A 78 5.35 6.26 -1.84
CA LYS A 78 6.33 6.10 -0.76
C LYS A 78 7.63 5.52 -1.29
N VAL A 79 8.76 6.00 -0.78
CA VAL A 79 10.04 5.28 -0.87
C VAL A 79 10.01 4.15 0.14
N VAL A 80 9.88 2.92 -0.34
CA VAL A 80 9.81 1.73 0.51
C VAL A 80 11.21 1.13 0.62
N GLN A 81 11.81 1.26 1.79
CA GLN A 81 13.14 0.70 2.08
C GLN A 81 13.09 -0.85 2.17
N PRO A 82 14.25 -1.53 2.13
CA PRO A 82 14.34 -2.95 2.44
C PRO A 82 13.68 -3.31 3.78
N GLY A 83 12.76 -4.27 3.76
CA GLY A 83 12.00 -4.70 4.95
C GLY A 83 10.85 -3.77 5.34
N GLU A 84 10.68 -2.62 4.66
CA GLU A 84 9.53 -1.74 4.87
C GLU A 84 8.33 -2.13 4.02
N ARG A 85 7.21 -1.51 4.37
CA ARG A 85 5.94 -1.64 3.66
C ARG A 85 5.26 -0.29 3.45
N LEU A 86 4.49 -0.24 2.37
CA LEU A 86 3.47 0.79 2.11
C LEU A 86 2.10 0.17 2.37
N LEU A 87 1.27 0.86 3.15
CA LEU A 87 -0.10 0.46 3.47
C LEU A 87 -1.04 1.60 3.11
N VAL A 88 -2.15 1.27 2.46
CA VAL A 88 -3.20 2.22 2.09
C VAL A 88 -4.55 1.61 2.41
N LYS A 89 -5.31 2.30 3.24
CA LYS A 89 -6.68 1.98 3.60
C LYS A 89 -7.62 2.76 2.71
N ILE A 90 -8.51 2.04 2.06
CA ILE A 90 -9.43 2.54 1.06
C ILE A 90 -10.84 2.21 1.54
N CYS A 91 -11.68 3.22 1.63
CA CYS A 91 -13.11 3.02 1.84
C CYS A 91 -13.77 2.78 0.49
N ALA A 92 -14.64 1.77 0.44
CA ALA A 92 -15.50 1.52 -0.70
C ALA A 92 -16.93 1.90 -0.31
N ALA A 93 -17.59 2.73 -1.12
CA ALA A 93 -18.99 3.05 -0.93
C ALA A 93 -19.89 1.80 -1.06
N ASP A 94 -19.44 0.82 -1.85
CA ASP A 94 -20.07 -0.48 -2.02
C ASP A 94 -18.97 -1.57 -2.03
N PRO A 95 -18.83 -2.37 -0.94
CA PRO A 95 -17.81 -3.41 -0.82
C PRO A 95 -18.09 -4.64 -1.70
N SER A 96 -19.24 -4.71 -2.38
CA SER A 96 -19.53 -5.78 -3.35
C SER A 96 -18.92 -5.53 -4.73
N GLN A 97 -18.50 -4.29 -5.01
CA GLN A 97 -17.90 -3.92 -6.28
C GLN A 97 -16.40 -4.18 -6.29
N ALA A 98 -15.91 -4.68 -7.42
CA ALA A 98 -14.48 -4.89 -7.63
C ALA A 98 -13.72 -3.57 -7.59
N TYR A 99 -12.53 -3.57 -6.98
CA TYR A 99 -11.62 -2.44 -6.97
C TYR A 99 -10.54 -2.56 -8.03
N GLY A 100 -10.12 -1.42 -8.57
CA GLY A 100 -9.03 -1.29 -9.53
C GLY A 100 -8.06 -0.19 -9.12
N TYR A 101 -6.77 -0.46 -9.27
CA TYR A 101 -5.72 0.53 -9.05
C TYR A 101 -4.53 0.22 -9.94
N LYS A 102 -3.76 1.25 -10.24
CA LYS A 102 -2.47 1.15 -10.91
C LYS A 102 -1.37 1.14 -9.87
N MET A 103 -0.40 0.27 -10.06
CA MET A 103 0.83 0.26 -9.30
C MET A 103 1.97 0.67 -10.23
N SER A 104 2.74 1.68 -9.86
CA SER A 104 3.99 2.01 -10.52
C SER A 104 5.14 1.95 -9.52
N MET A 105 6.29 1.50 -10.01
CA MET A 105 7.48 1.32 -9.20
C MET A 105 8.68 1.90 -9.94
N GLU A 106 9.37 2.81 -9.30
CA GLU A 106 10.59 3.43 -9.82
C GLU A 106 11.75 3.05 -8.90
N GLY A 107 12.81 2.48 -9.48
CA GLY A 107 14.00 2.10 -8.75
C GLY A 107 14.79 3.33 -8.37
N GLU A 108 14.76 3.72 -7.10
CA GLU A 108 15.72 4.66 -6.56
C GLU A 108 17.02 3.90 -6.33
N SER A 109 17.88 3.94 -7.35
CA SER A 109 19.27 3.56 -7.18
C SER A 109 19.95 4.72 -6.44
N ALA A 110 20.27 4.52 -5.18
CA ALA A 110 21.25 5.38 -4.49
C ALA A 110 22.62 5.24 -5.15
#